data_AF-A0AAD7YD66-F1
#
_entry.id   AF-A0AAD7YD66-F1
#
_cell.length_a   1.000
_cell.length_b   1.000
_cell.length_c   1.000
_cell.angle_alpha   90.00
_cell.angle_beta   90.00
_cell.angle_gamma   90.00
#
_symmetry.space_group_name_H-M   'P 1'
#
loop_
_entity.id
_entity.type
_entity.pdbx_description
1 polymer ?
#
loop_
_entity_poly.entity_id
_entity_poly.type
_entity_poly.pdbx_seq_one_letter_code
_entity_poly.pdbx_strand_id
1 'polypeptide(L)'
;MSEENVSNDPNKKRTRKKRKNFLANAKKYAKKGQMGRGTKIPEELYQYFVGILDAMKQGIEDKEERHALVNNVLERTKGEEHNVVGNQLGCRVIELLLPFASAEDLERFMEVLSPDLRKLCADNFTSHVVETLLRVACERATEHLQTGDDTTSDTEEEVPKKKVKKEPKKESKYEKDHIQKCHEFTIKISKYALNNLEEFVWDQYANHILRSALKCLSGITLLPGEKPKVNIFKQTVNDGKGIPPHTTKMTYKTVPDEFKAIVKDFVTRLSAWPQFKDLPYQNITSGLLQVMLYAIKNVDKNATKDLLRKLLDESFAPEDWVGNGDDDKKDVKDGDCEGNMNQGSLPPVFDSEAAVRLLEAALFVSKKKTYTQIYARCFINRLGQLASMPMLNYTVQRLIDNCDVKEEFEPMFEELSDKLGALLACGNTGVLVALAKACLRLKAKQAQYLNSLEAALKCTTPEHQKYFSVLCLRLLPADRVDLTTLDKEYFINVHGSVILQCILDFQRPAKAVNSLLELTTDQLMIVFCDAKGCHVADALCKGQYVGVKARDKLIWRLKVCAVF
;
A
#
# COMPACT_ATOMS: atom_id res chain seq x y z
N MET A 1 -39.22 23.71 -14.74
CA MET A 1 -38.57 24.61 -13.76
C MET A 1 -39.07 24.21 -12.39
N SER A 2 -38.18 23.65 -11.57
CA SER A 2 -38.40 23.40 -10.15
C SER A 2 -37.01 23.36 -9.55
N GLU A 3 -36.60 24.49 -8.99
CA GLU A 3 -35.29 24.72 -8.37
C GLU A 3 -35.23 23.93 -7.06
N GLU A 4 -34.37 22.91 -7.00
CA GLU A 4 -33.97 22.32 -5.73
C GLU A 4 -32.85 23.17 -5.13
N ASN A 5 -33.20 23.92 -4.08
CA ASN A 5 -32.26 24.64 -3.23
C ASN A 5 -31.26 23.66 -2.59
N VAL A 6 -30.00 23.69 -3.05
CA VAL A 6 -28.91 22.97 -2.42
C VAL A 6 -28.32 23.83 -1.30
N SER A 7 -28.78 23.59 -0.08
CA SER A 7 -28.15 24.08 1.16
C SER A 7 -26.72 23.53 1.26
N ASN A 8 -25.73 24.40 1.11
CA ASN A 8 -24.30 24.08 1.13
C ASN A 8 -23.76 24.22 2.56
N ASP A 9 -23.90 23.16 3.37
CA ASP A 9 -23.31 23.07 4.71
C ASP A 9 -21.96 22.32 4.64
N PRO A 10 -20.82 22.97 4.95
CA PRO A 10 -19.48 22.38 4.83
C PRO A 10 -19.19 21.25 5.84
N ASN A 11 -20.04 21.02 6.86
CA ASN A 11 -19.81 20.01 7.91
C ASN A 11 -20.60 18.70 7.73
N LYS A 12 -21.41 18.55 6.68
CA LYS A 12 -22.11 17.28 6.41
C LYS A 12 -21.17 16.29 5.71
N LYS A 13 -20.62 15.33 6.47
CA LYS A 13 -19.97 14.13 5.91
C LYS A 13 -20.86 13.54 4.80
N ARG A 14 -20.44 13.66 3.54
CA ARG A 14 -21.08 12.99 2.40
C ARG A 14 -21.17 11.50 2.71
N THR A 15 -22.35 11.03 3.10
CA THR A 15 -22.63 9.60 3.24
C THR A 15 -22.49 8.97 1.86
N ARG A 16 -21.34 8.33 1.64
CA ARG A 16 -21.03 7.60 0.40
C ARG A 16 -22.15 6.58 0.20
N LYS A 17 -23.05 6.81 -0.78
CA LYS A 17 -24.11 5.87 -1.15
C LYS A 17 -23.48 4.47 -1.25
N LYS A 18 -23.88 3.52 -0.39
CA LYS A 18 -23.41 2.12 -0.45
C LYS A 18 -23.57 1.66 -1.90
N ARG A 19 -22.47 1.29 -2.56
CA ARG A 19 -22.49 0.71 -3.90
C ARG A 19 -23.50 -0.44 -3.89
N LYS A 20 -24.49 -0.41 -4.80
CA LYS A 20 -25.46 -1.50 -4.95
C LYS A 20 -24.71 -2.82 -5.15
N ASN A 21 -25.11 -3.87 -4.43
CA ASN A 21 -24.49 -5.19 -4.51
C ASN A 21 -24.49 -5.68 -5.97
N PHE A 22 -23.33 -6.02 -6.54
CA PHE A 22 -23.16 -6.45 -7.94
C PHE A 22 -24.16 -7.55 -8.32
N LEU A 23 -24.31 -8.54 -7.44
CA LEU A 23 -25.25 -9.65 -7.60
C LEU A 23 -26.72 -9.21 -7.65
N ALA A 24 -27.09 -8.17 -6.89
CA ALA A 24 -28.46 -7.63 -6.95
C ALA A 24 -28.74 -6.95 -8.31
N ASN A 25 -27.73 -6.31 -8.91
CA ASN A 25 -27.86 -5.77 -10.26
C ASN A 25 -27.96 -6.90 -11.29
N ALA A 26 -27.14 -7.96 -11.19
CA ALA A 26 -27.20 -9.12 -12.08
C ALA A 26 -28.58 -9.80 -12.05
N LYS A 27 -29.16 -9.98 -10.86
CA LYS A 27 -30.54 -10.48 -10.68
C LYS A 27 -31.59 -9.57 -11.31
N LYS A 28 -31.43 -8.24 -11.17
CA LYS A 28 -32.34 -7.27 -11.76
C LYS A 28 -32.30 -7.31 -13.29
N TYR A 29 -31.11 -7.52 -13.85
CA TYR A 29 -30.89 -7.66 -15.29
C TYR A 29 -31.58 -8.93 -15.83
N ALA A 30 -31.38 -10.09 -15.17
CA ALA A 30 -32.11 -11.33 -15.50
C ALA A 30 -33.63 -11.12 -15.53
N LYS A 31 -34.19 -10.51 -14.47
CA LYS A 31 -35.65 -10.23 -14.38
C LYS A 31 -36.19 -9.31 -15.47
N LYS A 32 -35.34 -8.57 -16.16
CA LYS A 32 -35.70 -7.64 -17.24
C LYS A 32 -35.43 -8.20 -18.64
N GLY A 33 -35.00 -9.47 -18.75
CA GLY A 33 -34.55 -10.05 -20.02
C GLY A 33 -33.28 -9.38 -20.57
N GLN A 34 -32.54 -8.64 -19.73
CA GLN A 34 -31.29 -7.98 -20.11
C GLN A 34 -30.13 -8.82 -19.58
N MET A 35 -29.38 -9.51 -20.45
CA MET A 35 -28.30 -10.42 -20.03
C MET A 35 -26.98 -9.68 -19.76
N GLY A 36 -27.03 -8.59 -19.00
CA GLY A 36 -25.89 -7.73 -18.73
C GLY A 36 -25.47 -6.87 -19.93
N ARG A 37 -24.23 -6.37 -19.89
CA ARG A 37 -23.60 -5.57 -20.95
C ARG A 37 -22.51 -6.38 -21.66
N GLY A 38 -22.10 -5.91 -22.84
CA GLY A 38 -21.04 -6.54 -23.64
C GLY A 38 -21.61 -7.58 -24.61
N THR A 39 -20.90 -8.68 -24.79
CA THR A 39 -21.38 -9.81 -25.60
C THR A 39 -22.63 -10.45 -24.99
N LYS A 40 -23.48 -11.01 -25.85
CA LYS A 40 -24.68 -11.72 -25.42
C LYS A 40 -24.31 -13.15 -25.08
N ILE A 41 -24.85 -13.67 -23.98
CA ILE A 41 -24.83 -15.09 -23.64
C ILE A 41 -26.27 -15.61 -23.58
N PRO A 42 -26.49 -16.92 -23.79
CA PRO A 42 -27.82 -17.52 -23.65
C PRO A 42 -28.45 -17.22 -22.30
N GLU A 43 -29.78 -17.00 -22.28
CA GLU A 43 -30.53 -16.69 -21.05
C GLU A 43 -30.31 -17.75 -19.96
N GLU A 44 -30.38 -19.02 -20.34
CA GLU A 44 -30.15 -20.14 -19.43
C GLU A 44 -28.76 -20.08 -18.78
N LEU A 45 -27.72 -19.75 -19.57
CA LEU A 45 -26.36 -19.63 -19.08
C LEU A 45 -26.20 -18.41 -18.15
N TYR A 46 -26.85 -17.29 -18.48
CA TYR A 46 -26.86 -16.11 -17.60
C TYR A 46 -27.53 -16.41 -16.27
N GLN A 47 -28.71 -17.03 -16.28
CA GLN A 47 -29.44 -17.40 -15.06
C GLN A 47 -28.63 -18.41 -14.23
N TYR A 48 -27.96 -19.36 -14.88
CA TYR A 48 -27.04 -20.29 -14.23
C TYR A 48 -25.92 -19.54 -13.51
N PHE A 49 -25.23 -18.60 -14.17
CA PHE A 49 -24.17 -17.79 -13.55
C PHE A 49 -24.66 -16.92 -12.38
N VAL A 50 -25.89 -16.41 -12.43
CA VAL A 50 -26.48 -15.72 -11.28
C VAL A 50 -26.61 -16.67 -10.08
N GLY A 51 -27.08 -17.90 -10.33
CA GLY A 51 -27.15 -18.95 -9.31
C GLY A 51 -25.78 -19.33 -8.74
N ILE A 52 -24.76 -19.44 -9.59
CA ILE A 52 -23.38 -19.71 -9.18
C ILE A 52 -22.84 -18.60 -8.27
N LEU A 53 -23.04 -17.33 -8.61
CA LEU A 53 -22.59 -16.23 -7.74
C LEU A 53 -23.33 -16.19 -6.40
N ASP A 54 -24.62 -16.57 -6.37
CA ASP A 54 -25.37 -16.72 -5.12
C ASP A 54 -24.79 -17.84 -4.25
N ALA A 55 -24.54 -19.03 -4.83
CA ALA A 55 -23.94 -20.16 -4.14
C ALA A 55 -22.54 -19.81 -3.61
N MET A 56 -21.69 -19.21 -4.45
CA MET A 56 -20.36 -18.77 -4.03
C MET A 56 -20.44 -17.78 -2.86
N LYS A 57 -21.40 -16.83 -2.88
CA LYS A 57 -21.55 -15.84 -1.81
C LYS A 57 -21.88 -16.47 -0.45
N GLN A 58 -22.56 -17.63 -0.43
CA GLN A 58 -22.85 -18.37 0.81
C GLN A 58 -21.59 -19.02 1.39
N GLY A 59 -20.57 -19.24 0.55
CA GLY A 59 -19.30 -19.86 0.91
C GLY A 59 -19.35 -21.37 0.74
N ILE A 60 -18.28 -21.92 0.16
CA ILE A 60 -18.11 -23.37 -0.02
C ILE A 60 -16.84 -23.78 0.72
N GLU A 61 -17.02 -24.45 1.85
CA GLU A 61 -15.93 -24.82 2.75
C GLU A 61 -15.14 -26.01 2.23
N ASP A 62 -15.84 -26.98 1.65
CA ASP A 62 -15.21 -28.18 1.12
C ASP A 62 -14.43 -27.91 -0.18
N LYS A 63 -13.23 -28.50 -0.27
CA LYS A 63 -12.34 -28.29 -1.43
C LYS A 63 -12.78 -29.10 -2.63
N GLU A 64 -13.29 -30.31 -2.43
CA GLU A 64 -13.70 -31.20 -3.52
C GLU A 64 -14.99 -30.69 -4.17
N GLU A 65 -15.96 -30.28 -3.37
CA GLU A 65 -17.20 -29.62 -3.80
C GLU A 65 -16.89 -28.35 -4.61
N ARG A 66 -15.90 -27.56 -4.17
CA ARG A 66 -15.44 -26.39 -4.90
C ARG A 66 -14.85 -26.73 -6.26
N HIS A 67 -13.97 -27.74 -6.31
CA HIS A 67 -13.37 -28.18 -7.58
C HIS A 67 -14.44 -28.75 -8.52
N ALA A 68 -15.38 -29.54 -8.00
CA ALA A 68 -16.51 -30.05 -8.78
C ALA A 68 -17.39 -28.91 -9.32
N LEU A 69 -17.71 -27.90 -8.51
CA LEU A 69 -18.45 -26.72 -8.95
C LEU A 69 -17.70 -26.00 -10.08
N VAL A 70 -16.42 -25.72 -9.90
CA VAL A 70 -15.59 -25.00 -10.89
C VAL A 70 -15.59 -25.77 -12.21
N ASN A 71 -15.29 -27.07 -12.18
CA ASN A 71 -15.24 -27.90 -13.39
C ASN A 71 -16.61 -27.92 -14.10
N ASN A 72 -17.71 -28.11 -13.35
CA ASN A 72 -19.06 -28.11 -13.92
C ASN A 72 -19.43 -26.77 -14.58
N VAL A 73 -19.03 -25.65 -13.97
CA VAL A 73 -19.32 -24.32 -14.51
C VAL A 73 -18.49 -24.06 -15.76
N LEU A 74 -17.19 -24.38 -15.74
CA LEU A 74 -16.32 -24.16 -16.90
C LEU A 74 -16.68 -25.08 -18.06
N GLU A 75 -17.13 -26.30 -17.80
CA GLU A 75 -17.64 -27.21 -18.84
C GLU A 75 -18.80 -26.59 -19.62
N ARG A 76 -19.72 -25.90 -18.93
CA ARG A 76 -20.87 -25.20 -19.53
C ARG A 76 -20.49 -24.01 -20.42
N THR A 77 -19.23 -23.58 -20.40
CA THR A 77 -18.74 -22.47 -21.21
C THR A 77 -18.10 -22.89 -22.53
N LYS A 78 -17.94 -24.20 -22.75
CA LYS A 78 -17.35 -24.73 -24.00
C LYS A 78 -18.13 -24.27 -25.23
N GLY A 79 -17.44 -23.65 -26.17
CA GLY A 79 -18.01 -23.10 -27.40
C GLY A 79 -18.61 -21.70 -27.25
N GLU A 80 -18.69 -21.17 -26.03
CA GLU A 80 -19.23 -19.84 -25.70
C GLU A 80 -18.19 -18.94 -25.01
N GLU A 81 -16.91 -19.34 -24.97
CA GLU A 81 -15.89 -18.68 -24.16
C GLU A 81 -15.77 -17.19 -24.45
N HIS A 82 -15.70 -16.80 -25.73
CA HIS A 82 -15.64 -15.40 -26.18
C HIS A 82 -16.84 -14.59 -25.70
N ASN A 83 -18.04 -15.17 -25.80
CA ASN A 83 -19.27 -14.52 -25.37
C ASN A 83 -19.34 -14.42 -23.85
N VAL A 84 -18.84 -15.41 -23.13
CA VAL A 84 -18.81 -15.39 -21.66
C VAL A 84 -17.81 -14.36 -21.15
N VAL A 85 -16.58 -14.30 -21.68
CA VAL A 85 -15.56 -13.36 -21.19
C VAL A 85 -15.85 -11.92 -21.58
N GLY A 86 -16.56 -11.69 -22.70
CA GLY A 86 -17.01 -10.36 -23.11
C GLY A 86 -18.28 -9.87 -22.41
N ASN A 87 -18.90 -10.71 -21.57
CA ASN A 87 -20.13 -10.37 -20.86
C ASN A 87 -19.83 -9.84 -19.46
N GLN A 88 -20.53 -8.79 -19.03
CA GLN A 88 -20.34 -8.17 -17.71
C GLN A 88 -20.45 -9.15 -16.53
N LEU A 89 -21.38 -10.11 -16.58
CA LEU A 89 -21.53 -11.13 -15.54
C LEU A 89 -20.54 -12.27 -15.76
N GLY A 90 -20.45 -12.75 -17.01
CA GLY A 90 -19.61 -13.87 -17.40
C GLY A 90 -18.13 -13.64 -17.08
N CYS A 91 -17.57 -12.49 -17.45
CA CYS A 91 -16.17 -12.14 -17.18
C CYS A 91 -15.84 -12.26 -15.69
N ARG A 92 -16.76 -11.77 -14.83
CA ARG A 92 -16.59 -11.77 -13.39
C ARG A 92 -16.62 -13.18 -12.82
N VAL A 93 -17.50 -14.05 -13.34
CA VAL A 93 -17.55 -15.46 -12.94
C VAL A 93 -16.26 -16.16 -13.34
N ILE A 94 -15.80 -15.98 -14.59
CA ILE A 94 -14.55 -16.60 -15.07
C ILE A 94 -13.34 -16.13 -14.25
N GLU A 95 -13.20 -14.83 -13.97
CA GLU A 95 -12.13 -14.32 -13.10
C GLU A 95 -12.06 -15.01 -11.72
N LEU A 96 -13.23 -15.34 -11.15
CA LEU A 96 -13.32 -15.95 -9.83
C LEU A 96 -12.98 -17.44 -9.85
N LEU A 97 -13.28 -18.12 -10.96
CA LEU A 97 -13.15 -19.57 -11.11
C LEU A 97 -11.78 -20.00 -11.66
N LEU A 98 -11.16 -19.20 -12.55
CA LEU A 98 -9.87 -19.53 -13.17
C LEU A 98 -8.75 -19.92 -12.18
N PRO A 99 -8.60 -19.30 -10.99
CA PRO A 99 -7.61 -19.74 -10.01
C PRO A 99 -7.76 -21.20 -9.55
N PHE A 100 -8.97 -21.78 -9.66
CA PHE A 100 -9.30 -23.14 -9.24
C PHE A 100 -9.56 -24.09 -10.43
N ALA A 101 -9.45 -23.60 -11.66
CA ALA A 101 -9.70 -24.39 -12.86
C ALA A 101 -8.79 -25.61 -12.94
N SER A 102 -9.23 -26.65 -13.65
CA SER A 102 -8.38 -27.76 -14.05
C SER A 102 -7.20 -27.28 -14.94
N ALA A 103 -6.25 -28.17 -15.23
CA ALA A 103 -5.21 -27.87 -16.22
C ALA A 103 -5.83 -27.65 -17.61
N GLU A 104 -6.71 -28.57 -18.01
CA GLU A 104 -7.41 -28.60 -19.29
C GLU A 104 -8.27 -27.35 -19.53
N ASP A 105 -9.07 -26.92 -18.55
CA ASP A 105 -9.90 -25.73 -18.70
C ASP A 105 -9.04 -24.46 -18.84
N LEU A 106 -7.99 -24.33 -18.02
CA LEU A 106 -7.10 -23.17 -18.10
C LEU A 106 -6.44 -23.10 -19.48
N GLU A 107 -5.91 -24.21 -19.97
CA GLU A 107 -5.30 -24.33 -21.30
C GLU A 107 -6.30 -24.02 -22.42
N ARG A 108 -7.55 -24.49 -22.32
CA ARG A 108 -8.61 -24.17 -23.28
C ARG A 108 -8.84 -22.65 -23.38
N PHE A 109 -8.96 -21.96 -22.24
CA PHE A 109 -9.11 -20.49 -22.26
C PHE A 109 -7.87 -19.78 -22.81
N MET A 110 -6.66 -20.28 -22.51
CA MET A 110 -5.42 -19.74 -23.09
C MET A 110 -5.41 -19.86 -24.62
N GLU A 111 -5.85 -21.00 -25.15
CA GLU A 111 -5.89 -21.29 -26.58
C GLU A 111 -6.97 -20.47 -27.28
N VAL A 112 -8.20 -20.51 -26.79
CA VAL A 112 -9.36 -19.88 -27.44
C VAL A 112 -9.22 -18.36 -27.50
N LEU A 113 -8.68 -17.71 -26.46
CA LEU A 113 -8.57 -16.25 -26.42
C LEU A 113 -7.28 -15.70 -27.05
N SER A 114 -6.30 -16.56 -27.30
CA SER A 114 -4.99 -16.16 -27.83
C SER A 114 -5.03 -15.45 -29.20
N PRO A 115 -5.90 -15.81 -30.16
CA PRO A 115 -5.95 -15.14 -31.46
C PRO A 115 -6.41 -13.68 -31.39
N ASP A 116 -7.26 -13.34 -30.42
CA ASP A 116 -7.96 -12.04 -30.36
C ASP A 116 -7.38 -11.08 -29.30
N LEU A 117 -6.17 -11.34 -28.80
CA LEU A 117 -5.56 -10.61 -27.68
C LEU A 117 -5.59 -9.09 -27.83
N ARG A 118 -5.46 -8.54 -29.05
CA ARG A 118 -5.48 -7.08 -29.28
C ARG A 118 -6.77 -6.46 -28.76
N LYS A 119 -7.90 -7.04 -29.17
CA LYS A 119 -9.24 -6.58 -28.78
C LYS A 119 -9.47 -6.86 -27.30
N LEU A 120 -9.07 -8.03 -26.81
CA LEU A 120 -9.36 -8.46 -25.45
C LEU A 120 -8.57 -7.67 -24.38
N CYS A 121 -7.34 -7.24 -24.68
CA CYS A 121 -6.54 -6.48 -23.73
C CYS A 121 -7.08 -5.07 -23.48
N ALA A 122 -7.77 -4.47 -24.46
CA ALA A 122 -8.27 -3.09 -24.42
C ALA A 122 -9.79 -2.98 -24.15
N ASP A 123 -10.44 -4.07 -23.74
CA ASP A 123 -11.87 -4.09 -23.46
C ASP A 123 -12.16 -4.12 -21.94
N ASN A 124 -13.29 -3.54 -21.55
CA ASN A 124 -13.64 -3.26 -20.16
C ASN A 124 -14.10 -4.48 -19.36
N PHE A 125 -14.25 -5.64 -20.00
CA PHE A 125 -14.61 -6.90 -19.37
C PHE A 125 -13.52 -7.96 -19.57
N THR A 126 -13.09 -8.14 -20.82
CA THR A 126 -12.15 -9.20 -21.20
C THR A 126 -10.74 -8.94 -20.71
N SER A 127 -10.32 -7.68 -20.54
CA SER A 127 -8.97 -7.36 -20.02
C SER A 127 -8.74 -7.97 -18.64
N HIS A 128 -9.74 -7.95 -17.76
CA HIS A 128 -9.67 -8.57 -16.45
C HIS A 128 -9.52 -10.11 -16.48
N VAL A 129 -10.09 -10.75 -17.50
CA VAL A 129 -9.92 -12.19 -17.73
C VAL A 129 -8.50 -12.47 -18.22
N VAL A 130 -7.97 -11.66 -19.14
CA VAL A 130 -6.57 -11.76 -19.60
C VAL A 130 -5.58 -11.55 -18.44
N GLU A 131 -5.79 -10.54 -17.59
CA GLU A 131 -5.00 -10.34 -16.36
C GLU A 131 -5.03 -11.57 -15.45
N THR A 132 -6.21 -12.19 -15.31
CA THR A 132 -6.38 -13.37 -14.47
C THR A 132 -5.70 -14.60 -15.07
N LEU A 133 -5.85 -14.84 -16.37
CA LEU A 133 -5.16 -15.92 -17.07
C LEU A 133 -3.65 -15.76 -16.94
N LEU A 134 -3.11 -14.57 -17.18
CA LEU A 134 -1.68 -14.29 -17.03
C LEU A 134 -1.18 -14.57 -15.61
N ARG A 135 -1.90 -14.09 -14.59
CA ARG A 135 -1.54 -14.31 -13.18
C ARG A 135 -1.59 -15.78 -12.79
N VAL A 136 -2.65 -16.50 -13.17
CA VAL A 136 -2.81 -17.93 -12.85
C VAL A 136 -1.78 -18.77 -13.60
N ALA A 137 -1.54 -18.49 -14.88
CA ALA A 137 -0.50 -19.13 -15.68
C ALA A 137 0.87 -18.93 -15.03
N CYS A 138 1.23 -17.70 -14.70
CA CYS A 138 2.52 -17.40 -14.07
C CYS A 138 2.67 -18.11 -12.71
N GLU A 139 1.62 -18.17 -11.90
CA GLU A 139 1.63 -18.86 -10.63
C GLU A 139 1.87 -20.37 -10.81
N ARG A 140 1.13 -21.03 -11.70
CA ARG A 140 1.32 -22.46 -11.98
C ARG A 140 2.67 -22.77 -12.63
N ALA A 141 3.19 -21.85 -13.45
CA ALA A 141 4.50 -21.95 -14.07
C ALA A 141 5.66 -21.85 -13.06
N THR A 142 5.45 -21.20 -11.91
CA THR A 142 6.52 -20.89 -10.94
C THR A 142 6.34 -21.52 -9.57
N GLU A 143 5.21 -22.18 -9.29
CA GLU A 143 4.93 -22.79 -7.98
C GLU A 143 6.03 -23.76 -7.53
N HIS A 144 6.51 -24.61 -8.45
CA HIS A 144 7.55 -25.60 -8.19
C HIS A 144 8.94 -24.97 -7.92
N LEU A 145 9.10 -23.66 -8.17
CA LEU A 145 10.33 -22.91 -7.88
C LEU A 145 10.33 -22.30 -6.48
N GLN A 146 9.18 -22.28 -5.79
CA GLN A 146 9.08 -21.71 -4.45
C GLN A 146 9.52 -22.77 -3.43
N THR A 147 10.63 -22.55 -2.73
CA THR A 147 10.96 -23.35 -1.54
C THR A 147 10.15 -22.81 -0.36
N GLY A 148 9.84 -23.65 0.64
CA GLY A 148 8.93 -23.32 1.75
C GLY A 148 9.29 -22.10 2.60
N ASP A 149 10.51 -21.55 2.44
CA ASP A 149 11.01 -20.36 3.13
C ASP A 149 11.60 -19.27 2.19
N ASP A 150 11.73 -19.49 0.87
CA ASP A 150 12.35 -18.53 -0.06
C ASP A 150 11.37 -17.47 -0.61
N THR A 151 10.58 -16.82 0.25
CA THR A 151 10.20 -15.43 -0.08
C THR A 151 11.39 -14.56 0.25
N THR A 152 12.15 -14.14 -0.77
CA THR A 152 13.28 -13.23 -0.56
C THR A 152 12.75 -11.94 0.07
N SER A 153 13.02 -11.75 1.35
CA SER A 153 12.73 -10.51 2.07
C SER A 153 13.95 -9.59 2.00
N ASP A 154 13.71 -8.28 1.88
CA ASP A 154 14.72 -7.20 1.77
C ASP A 154 15.59 -7.07 3.05
N THR A 155 16.36 -8.09 3.44
CA THR A 155 17.44 -7.97 4.43
C THR A 155 18.79 -8.11 3.75
N GLU A 156 19.44 -6.96 3.50
CA GLU A 156 20.84 -6.88 3.09
C GLU A 156 21.75 -7.08 4.32
N GLU A 157 21.72 -8.27 4.92
CA GLU A 157 22.89 -8.77 5.65
C GLU A 157 23.57 -9.81 4.78
N GLU A 158 24.70 -9.43 4.18
CA GLU A 158 25.63 -10.37 3.54
C GLU A 158 26.24 -11.29 4.62
N VAL A 159 25.50 -12.32 5.00
CA VAL A 159 26.07 -13.47 5.71
C VAL A 159 26.51 -14.49 4.66
N PRO A 160 27.75 -15.04 4.72
CA PRO A 160 28.23 -15.99 3.74
C PRO A 160 27.31 -17.21 3.67
N LYS A 161 26.80 -17.53 2.48
CA LYS A 161 25.99 -18.73 2.21
C LYS A 161 26.83 -19.98 2.55
N LYS A 162 26.72 -20.48 3.79
CA LYS A 162 27.04 -21.88 4.10
C LYS A 162 26.15 -22.74 3.19
N LYS A 163 26.76 -23.71 2.49
CA LYS A 163 26.07 -24.70 1.65
C LYS A 163 25.01 -25.43 2.49
N VAL A 164 23.76 -24.97 2.43
CA VAL A 164 22.62 -25.68 3.00
C VAL A 164 22.35 -26.90 2.12
N LYS A 165 22.26 -28.07 2.76
CA LYS A 165 21.92 -29.35 2.11
C LYS A 165 20.57 -29.20 1.41
N LYS A 166 20.50 -29.58 0.13
CA LYS A 166 19.24 -29.66 -0.64
C LYS A 166 18.29 -30.63 0.07
N GLU A 167 17.27 -30.09 0.72
CA GLU A 167 16.08 -30.85 1.08
C GLU A 167 15.34 -31.34 -0.18
N PRO A 168 14.60 -32.45 -0.10
CA PRO A 168 13.97 -33.07 -1.27
C PRO A 168 13.00 -32.08 -1.92
N LYS A 169 13.11 -31.93 -3.25
CA LYS A 169 12.19 -31.12 -4.07
C LYS A 169 10.76 -31.51 -3.74
N LYS A 170 9.96 -30.57 -3.25
CA LYS A 170 8.51 -30.71 -3.14
C LYS A 170 7.99 -31.18 -4.50
N GLU A 171 7.26 -32.29 -4.53
CA GLU A 171 6.63 -32.75 -5.78
C GLU A 171 5.74 -31.63 -6.30
N SER A 172 5.91 -31.31 -7.59
CA SER A 172 5.13 -30.26 -8.23
C SER A 172 3.65 -30.64 -8.21
N LYS A 173 2.80 -29.71 -7.80
CA LYS A 173 1.34 -29.86 -7.82
C LYS A 173 0.79 -30.15 -9.22
N TYR A 174 1.47 -29.67 -10.25
CA TYR A 174 1.06 -29.78 -11.65
C TYR A 174 2.02 -30.65 -12.44
N GLU A 175 1.49 -31.30 -13.48
CA GLU A 175 2.28 -32.06 -14.45
C GLU A 175 3.23 -31.14 -15.24
N LYS A 176 4.36 -31.71 -15.69
CA LYS A 176 5.41 -30.95 -16.40
C LYS A 176 4.91 -30.28 -17.67
N ASP A 177 4.01 -30.94 -18.42
CA ASP A 177 3.42 -30.39 -19.64
C ASP A 177 2.60 -29.14 -19.36
N HIS A 178 1.72 -29.19 -18.34
CA HIS A 178 0.94 -28.03 -17.91
C HIS A 178 1.80 -26.85 -17.45
N ILE A 179 2.87 -27.13 -16.68
CA ILE A 179 3.83 -26.10 -16.24
C ILE A 179 4.46 -25.41 -17.45
N GLN A 180 4.87 -26.19 -18.45
CA GLN A 180 5.50 -25.67 -19.67
C GLN A 180 4.52 -24.80 -20.47
N LYS A 181 3.28 -25.25 -20.69
CA LYS A 181 2.24 -24.45 -21.36
C LYS A 181 1.96 -23.14 -20.64
N CYS A 182 1.86 -23.17 -19.31
CA CYS A 182 1.67 -21.98 -18.48
C CYS A 182 2.87 -21.02 -18.57
N HIS A 183 4.09 -21.56 -18.61
CA HIS A 183 5.32 -20.78 -18.79
C HIS A 183 5.30 -20.06 -20.15
N GLU A 184 5.05 -20.80 -21.23
CA GLU A 184 5.00 -20.27 -22.60
C GLU A 184 3.90 -19.22 -22.76
N PHE A 185 2.72 -19.45 -22.20
CA PHE A 185 1.63 -18.48 -22.21
C PHE A 185 2.02 -17.19 -21.46
N THR A 186 2.67 -17.30 -20.30
CA THR A 186 3.14 -16.14 -19.52
C THR A 186 4.11 -15.29 -20.35
N ILE A 187 5.07 -15.94 -21.03
CA ILE A 187 6.00 -15.26 -21.95
C ILE A 187 5.25 -14.62 -23.12
N LYS A 188 4.33 -15.36 -23.76
CA LYS A 188 3.57 -14.91 -24.91
C LYS A 188 2.81 -13.62 -24.61
N ILE A 189 2.00 -13.60 -23.55
CA ILE A 189 1.22 -12.42 -23.16
C ILE A 189 2.14 -11.25 -22.78
N SER A 190 3.24 -11.53 -22.07
CA SER A 190 4.17 -10.47 -21.65
C SER A 190 4.91 -9.84 -22.83
N LYS A 191 5.40 -10.65 -23.78
CA LYS A 191 6.01 -10.17 -25.04
C LYS A 191 4.98 -9.48 -25.92
N TYR A 192 3.73 -9.96 -25.96
CA TYR A 192 2.64 -9.32 -26.68
C TYR A 192 2.37 -7.91 -26.13
N ALA A 193 2.25 -7.77 -24.81
CA ALA A 193 2.05 -6.48 -24.15
C ALA A 193 3.25 -5.54 -24.40
N LEU A 194 4.48 -6.05 -24.30
CA LEU A 194 5.71 -5.30 -24.60
C LEU A 194 5.79 -4.82 -26.05
N ASN A 195 5.32 -5.62 -27.01
CA ASN A 195 5.33 -5.27 -28.42
C ASN A 195 4.23 -4.27 -28.81
N ASN A 196 3.19 -4.12 -27.99
CA ASN A 196 2.12 -3.13 -28.17
C ASN A 196 2.22 -1.97 -27.17
N LEU A 197 3.42 -1.72 -26.63
CA LEU A 197 3.65 -0.75 -25.56
C LEU A 197 3.15 0.66 -25.92
N GLU A 198 3.37 1.11 -27.17
CA GLU A 198 2.94 2.43 -27.65
C GLU A 198 1.44 2.68 -27.52
N GLU A 199 0.62 1.65 -27.76
CA GLU A 199 -0.84 1.73 -27.62
C GLU A 199 -1.25 1.49 -26.15
N PHE A 200 -0.68 0.47 -25.51
CA PHE A 200 -1.14 -0.02 -24.22
C PHE A 200 -0.79 0.91 -23.06
N VAL A 201 0.26 1.73 -23.16
CA VAL A 201 0.65 2.66 -22.08
C VAL A 201 -0.47 3.69 -21.81
N TRP A 202 -1.20 4.11 -22.84
CA TRP A 202 -2.22 5.16 -22.73
C TRP A 202 -3.65 4.62 -22.58
N ASP A 203 -3.86 3.33 -22.82
CA ASP A 203 -5.18 2.73 -22.72
C ASP A 203 -5.57 2.40 -21.27
N GLN A 204 -6.81 2.72 -20.89
CA GLN A 204 -7.30 2.55 -19.52
C GLN A 204 -7.43 1.08 -19.07
N TYR A 205 -7.47 0.12 -20.00
CA TYR A 205 -7.61 -1.31 -19.74
C TYR A 205 -6.30 -2.04 -20.03
N ALA A 206 -5.71 -1.83 -21.22
CA ALA A 206 -4.51 -2.52 -21.66
C ALA A 206 -3.27 -2.13 -20.82
N ASN A 207 -3.24 -0.94 -20.23
CA ASN A 207 -2.19 -0.56 -19.27
C ASN A 207 -2.15 -1.51 -18.06
N HIS A 208 -3.30 -2.03 -17.61
CA HIS A 208 -3.34 -3.01 -16.54
C HIS A 208 -2.73 -4.36 -16.95
N ILE A 209 -2.76 -4.71 -18.24
CA ILE A 209 -2.05 -5.90 -18.76
C ILE A 209 -0.54 -5.70 -18.63
N LEU A 210 -0.01 -4.51 -18.98
CA LEU A 210 1.42 -4.18 -18.81
C LEU A 210 1.84 -4.30 -17.34
N ARG A 211 1.05 -3.75 -16.42
CA ARG A 211 1.30 -3.86 -14.97
C ARG A 211 1.26 -5.31 -14.50
N SER A 212 0.26 -6.09 -14.95
CA SER A 212 0.13 -7.49 -14.59
C SER A 212 1.30 -8.33 -15.12
N ALA A 213 1.79 -8.06 -16.34
CA ALA A 213 2.99 -8.68 -16.88
C ALA A 213 4.22 -8.35 -16.03
N LEU A 214 4.48 -7.07 -15.74
CA LEU A 214 5.61 -6.68 -14.89
C LEU A 214 5.56 -7.33 -13.50
N LYS A 215 4.38 -7.39 -12.87
CA LYS A 215 4.21 -8.06 -11.56
C LYS A 215 4.53 -9.56 -11.65
N CYS A 216 3.97 -10.25 -12.65
CA CYS A 216 4.18 -11.68 -12.85
C CYS A 216 5.67 -11.98 -13.11
N LEU A 217 6.28 -11.27 -14.04
CA LEU A 217 7.65 -11.50 -14.48
C LEU A 217 8.71 -11.17 -13.43
N SER A 218 8.40 -10.30 -12.47
CA SER A 218 9.32 -9.92 -11.37
C SER A 218 9.01 -10.61 -10.05
N GLY A 219 7.98 -11.46 -10.00
CA GLY A 219 7.59 -12.19 -8.79
C GLY A 219 6.85 -11.36 -7.75
N ILE A 220 6.30 -10.19 -8.11
CA ILE A 220 5.57 -9.34 -7.16
C ILE A 220 4.26 -10.02 -6.73
N THR A 221 4.10 -10.22 -5.43
CA THR A 221 2.85 -10.76 -4.87
C THR A 221 1.82 -9.67 -4.61
N LEU A 222 2.22 -8.62 -3.89
CA LEU A 222 1.40 -7.45 -3.56
C LEU A 222 2.28 -6.21 -3.50
N LEU A 223 1.76 -5.08 -3.95
CA LEU A 223 2.41 -3.78 -3.84
C LEU A 223 2.10 -3.11 -2.48
N PRO A 224 2.93 -2.15 -2.02
CA PRO A 224 2.59 -1.31 -0.87
C PRO A 224 1.21 -0.66 -1.01
N GLY A 225 0.36 -0.80 0.01
CA GLY A 225 -1.02 -0.30 0.00
C GLY A 225 -2.03 -1.19 -0.75
N GLU A 226 -1.57 -2.24 -1.44
CA GLU A 226 -2.45 -3.18 -2.13
C GLU A 226 -3.12 -4.14 -1.14
N LYS A 227 -4.41 -4.38 -1.36
CA LYS A 227 -5.17 -5.40 -0.63
C LYS A 227 -5.21 -6.68 -1.45
N PRO A 228 -5.02 -7.86 -0.83
CA PRO A 228 -5.20 -9.12 -1.53
C PRO A 228 -6.61 -9.17 -2.13
N LYS A 229 -6.72 -9.66 -3.37
CA LYS A 229 -8.01 -9.99 -3.96
C LYS A 229 -8.59 -11.14 -3.14
N VAL A 230 -9.51 -10.83 -2.22
CA VAL A 230 -10.25 -11.86 -1.47
C VAL A 230 -11.14 -12.59 -2.46
N ASN A 231 -10.80 -13.85 -2.75
CA ASN A 231 -11.70 -14.69 -3.52
C ASN A 231 -12.88 -15.10 -2.62
N ILE A 232 -14.06 -15.23 -3.24
CA ILE A 232 -15.33 -15.47 -2.57
C ILE A 232 -15.33 -16.81 -1.81
N PHE A 233 -14.47 -17.75 -2.20
CA PHE A 233 -14.25 -19.03 -1.50
C PHE A 233 -13.50 -18.93 -0.14
N LYS A 234 -13.41 -17.74 0.46
CA LYS A 234 -12.79 -17.49 1.79
C LYS A 234 -11.38 -18.05 1.98
N GLN A 235 -10.62 -18.28 0.92
CA GLN A 235 -9.18 -18.52 1.05
C GLN A 235 -8.49 -17.15 1.16
N THR A 236 -8.34 -16.66 2.39
CA THR A 236 -7.48 -15.51 2.65
C THR A 236 -6.04 -15.93 2.39
N VAL A 237 -5.49 -15.53 1.25
CA VAL A 237 -4.04 -15.46 1.11
C VAL A 237 -3.58 -14.39 2.11
N ASN A 238 -2.75 -14.77 3.10
CA ASN A 238 -2.17 -13.90 4.15
C ASN A 238 -3.17 -13.17 5.07
N ASP A 239 -3.97 -13.90 5.86
CA ASP A 239 -4.86 -13.38 6.93
C ASP A 239 -5.81 -12.23 6.52
N GLY A 240 -5.98 -11.98 5.21
CA GLY A 240 -6.71 -10.83 4.68
C GLY A 240 -6.04 -9.47 4.98
N LYS A 241 -4.82 -9.45 5.52
CA LYS A 241 -4.09 -8.21 5.84
C LYS A 241 -3.31 -7.77 4.61
N GLY A 242 -3.78 -6.70 3.96
CA GLY A 242 -3.03 -6.04 2.88
C GLY A 242 -1.69 -5.48 3.37
N ILE A 243 -0.85 -5.07 2.44
CA ILE A 243 0.44 -4.46 2.78
C ILE A 243 0.20 -3.00 3.18
N PRO A 244 0.62 -2.55 4.38
CA PRO A 244 0.48 -1.14 4.74
C PRO A 244 1.25 -0.23 3.76
N PRO A 245 0.72 0.95 3.39
CA PRO A 245 1.41 1.87 2.49
C PRO A 245 2.78 2.34 2.99
N HIS A 246 3.01 2.22 4.31
CA HIS A 246 4.24 2.62 5.00
C HIS A 246 5.22 1.46 5.20
N THR A 247 4.97 0.30 4.57
CA THR A 247 5.97 -0.75 4.53
C THR A 247 7.20 -0.24 3.79
N THR A 248 8.37 -0.68 4.23
CA THR A 248 9.66 -0.44 3.56
C THR A 248 10.24 -1.73 2.97
N LYS A 249 9.51 -2.84 3.11
CA LYS A 249 9.89 -4.18 2.62
C LYS A 249 8.80 -4.76 1.75
N MET A 250 9.22 -5.49 0.72
CA MET A 250 8.34 -6.26 -0.16
C MET A 250 8.83 -7.70 -0.28
N THR A 251 7.90 -8.62 -0.52
CA THR A 251 8.20 -10.03 -0.76
C THR A 251 8.04 -10.34 -2.24
N TYR A 252 8.98 -11.13 -2.76
CA TYR A 252 8.98 -11.57 -4.14
C TYR A 252 8.99 -13.10 -4.21
N LYS A 253 8.28 -13.65 -5.19
CA LYS A 253 8.37 -15.05 -5.60
C LYS A 253 9.61 -15.25 -6.48
N THR A 254 10.18 -16.44 -6.42
CA THR A 254 11.26 -16.83 -7.34
C THR A 254 10.70 -17.00 -8.75
N VAL A 255 11.36 -16.39 -9.73
CA VAL A 255 10.96 -16.41 -11.15
C VAL A 255 12.13 -16.79 -12.07
N PRO A 256 11.87 -17.41 -13.25
CA PRO A 256 12.90 -17.72 -14.25
C PRO A 256 13.67 -16.48 -14.74
N ASP A 257 14.93 -16.66 -15.14
CA ASP A 257 15.76 -15.56 -15.63
C ASP A 257 15.27 -14.99 -16.98
N GLU A 258 14.59 -15.79 -17.81
CA GLU A 258 13.96 -15.28 -19.03
C GLU A 258 12.86 -14.24 -18.71
N PHE A 259 12.13 -14.42 -17.61
CA PHE A 259 11.12 -13.44 -17.20
C PHE A 259 11.76 -12.11 -16.81
N LYS A 260 12.89 -12.19 -16.09
CA LYS A 260 13.69 -11.02 -15.70
C LYS A 260 14.21 -10.28 -16.93
N ALA A 261 14.62 -10.98 -17.98
CA ALA A 261 15.06 -10.36 -19.23
C ALA A 261 13.95 -9.50 -19.87
N ILE A 262 12.72 -10.01 -19.91
CA ILE A 262 11.57 -9.24 -20.43
C ILE A 262 11.31 -7.98 -19.58
N VAL A 263 11.46 -8.04 -18.26
CA VAL A 263 11.34 -6.84 -17.39
C VAL A 263 12.40 -5.80 -17.73
N LYS A 264 13.65 -6.20 -18.01
CA LYS A 264 14.71 -5.28 -18.44
C LYS A 264 14.37 -4.64 -19.78
N ASP A 265 13.76 -5.38 -20.71
CA ASP A 265 13.33 -4.85 -22.00
C ASP A 265 12.20 -3.81 -21.85
N PHE A 266 11.23 -4.03 -20.96
CA PHE A 266 10.21 -3.03 -20.61
C PHE A 266 10.84 -1.71 -20.16
N VAL A 267 11.78 -1.78 -19.21
CA VAL A 267 12.48 -0.59 -18.69
C VAL A 267 13.27 0.09 -19.79
N THR A 268 14.02 -0.67 -20.59
CA THR A 268 14.87 -0.13 -21.66
C THR A 268 14.04 0.58 -22.72
N ARG A 269 12.97 -0.04 -23.21
CA ARG A 269 12.11 0.56 -24.26
C ARG A 269 11.38 1.79 -23.75
N LEU A 270 10.74 1.71 -22.57
CA LEU A 270 9.96 2.83 -22.04
C LEU A 270 10.85 4.00 -21.65
N SER A 271 12.04 3.74 -21.08
CA SER A 271 13.01 4.79 -20.73
C SER A 271 13.65 5.46 -21.95
N ALA A 272 13.59 4.85 -23.13
CA ALA A 272 14.08 5.44 -24.38
C ALA A 272 13.03 6.34 -25.07
N TRP A 273 11.80 6.43 -24.55
CA TRP A 273 10.75 7.22 -25.18
C TRP A 273 11.04 8.73 -25.10
N PRO A 274 10.80 9.49 -26.19
CA PRO A 274 10.94 10.95 -26.18
C PRO A 274 10.04 11.63 -25.13
N GLN A 275 8.85 11.07 -24.88
CA GLN A 275 7.85 11.58 -23.94
C GLN A 275 8.01 10.98 -22.52
N PHE A 276 9.13 10.29 -22.22
CA PHE A 276 9.33 9.67 -20.91
C PHE A 276 9.11 10.65 -19.76
N LYS A 277 9.58 11.90 -19.93
CA LYS A 277 9.45 12.98 -18.94
C LYS A 277 8.00 13.31 -18.55
N ASP A 278 7.03 13.04 -19.43
CA ASP A 278 5.62 13.37 -19.23
C ASP A 278 4.85 12.22 -18.55
N LEU A 279 5.37 10.99 -18.61
CA LEU A 279 4.73 9.79 -18.07
C LEU A 279 4.46 9.85 -16.56
N PRO A 280 5.29 10.46 -15.70
CA PRO A 280 5.00 10.55 -14.27
C PRO A 280 3.72 11.34 -13.92
N TYR A 281 3.23 12.18 -14.82
CA TYR A 281 2.20 13.18 -14.50
C TYR A 281 0.77 12.72 -14.76
N GLN A 282 0.57 11.58 -15.45
CA GLN A 282 -0.75 11.01 -15.68
C GLN A 282 -0.97 9.77 -14.81
N ASN A 283 -2.20 9.61 -14.29
CA ASN A 283 -2.53 8.52 -13.35
C ASN A 283 -2.23 7.11 -13.90
N ILE A 284 -2.51 6.88 -15.18
CA ILE A 284 -2.33 5.56 -15.81
C ILE A 284 -0.85 5.23 -16.08
N THR A 285 -0.06 6.20 -16.54
CA THR A 285 1.34 6.01 -16.87
C THR A 285 2.22 6.04 -15.62
N SER A 286 1.93 6.92 -14.66
CA SER A 286 2.57 6.88 -13.33
C SER A 286 2.33 5.55 -12.63
N GLY A 287 1.09 5.03 -12.65
CA GLY A 287 0.79 3.74 -12.07
C GLY A 287 1.58 2.59 -12.73
N LEU A 288 1.85 2.67 -14.04
CA LEU A 288 2.72 1.72 -14.73
C LEU A 288 4.19 1.86 -14.28
N LEU A 289 4.70 3.09 -14.23
CA LEU A 289 6.07 3.37 -13.78
C LEU A 289 6.31 2.96 -12.32
N GLN A 290 5.31 3.09 -11.45
CA GLN A 290 5.37 2.59 -10.07
C GLN A 290 5.61 1.08 -10.07
N VAL A 291 4.78 0.31 -10.79
CA VAL A 291 4.96 -1.15 -10.90
C VAL A 291 6.32 -1.49 -11.52
N MET A 292 6.75 -0.73 -12.52
CA MET A 292 8.05 -0.91 -13.16
C MET A 292 9.22 -0.70 -12.20
N LEU A 293 9.17 0.32 -11.33
CA LEU A 293 10.18 0.54 -10.28
C LEU A 293 10.26 -0.64 -9.31
N TYR A 294 9.10 -1.10 -8.80
CA TYR A 294 9.06 -2.26 -7.91
C TYR A 294 9.55 -3.54 -8.59
N ALA A 295 9.25 -3.71 -9.89
CA ALA A 295 9.67 -4.88 -10.66
C ALA A 295 11.18 -4.88 -10.90
N ILE A 296 11.73 -3.75 -11.38
CA ILE A 296 13.16 -3.67 -11.71
C ILE A 296 14.05 -3.74 -10.47
N LYS A 297 13.58 -3.26 -9.30
CA LYS A 297 14.30 -3.40 -8.01
C LYS A 297 14.72 -4.85 -7.74
N ASN A 298 13.82 -5.81 -8.01
CA ASN A 298 14.08 -7.24 -7.79
C ASN A 298 14.88 -7.90 -8.92
N VAL A 299 14.94 -7.27 -10.09
CA VAL A 299 15.52 -7.84 -11.31
C VAL A 299 16.95 -7.37 -11.55
N ASP A 300 17.21 -6.07 -11.41
CA ASP A 300 18.49 -5.45 -11.74
C ASP A 300 18.73 -4.15 -10.97
N LYS A 301 19.68 -4.18 -10.03
CA LYS A 301 20.02 -3.02 -9.18
C LYS A 301 20.57 -1.83 -10.00
N ASN A 302 21.28 -2.08 -11.10
CA ASN A 302 21.86 -1.00 -11.92
C ASN A 302 20.78 -0.33 -12.76
N ALA A 303 19.93 -1.11 -13.43
CA ALA A 303 18.80 -0.57 -14.18
C ALA A 303 17.82 0.19 -13.27
N THR A 304 17.63 -0.26 -12.02
CA THR A 304 16.87 0.49 -11.00
C THR A 304 17.48 1.86 -10.75
N LYS A 305 18.79 1.93 -10.51
CA LYS A 305 19.51 3.19 -10.28
C LYS A 305 19.44 4.12 -11.49
N ASP A 306 19.57 3.58 -12.70
CA ASP A 306 19.53 4.37 -13.93
C ASP A 306 18.13 4.92 -14.21
N LEU A 307 17.08 4.12 -13.98
CA LEU A 307 15.70 4.58 -14.08
C LEU A 307 15.38 5.67 -13.04
N LEU A 308 15.81 5.50 -11.79
CA LEU A 308 15.65 6.52 -10.75
C LEU A 308 16.37 7.82 -11.10
N ARG A 309 17.61 7.73 -11.61
CA ARG A 309 18.37 8.90 -12.06
C ARG A 309 17.63 9.63 -13.18
N LYS A 310 17.17 8.90 -14.20
CA LYS A 310 16.40 9.48 -15.30
C LYS A 310 15.12 10.15 -14.84
N LEU A 311 14.34 9.51 -13.95
CA LEU A 311 13.14 10.12 -13.36
C LEU A 311 13.47 11.40 -12.59
N LEU A 312 14.57 11.41 -11.84
CA LEU A 312 14.99 12.59 -11.09
C LEU A 312 15.41 13.74 -12.01
N ASP A 313 16.23 13.42 -13.02
CA ASP A 313 16.85 14.39 -13.94
C ASP A 313 15.87 14.93 -14.99
N GLU A 314 14.90 14.14 -15.46
CA GLU A 314 13.99 14.55 -16.54
C GLU A 314 12.59 14.91 -16.06
N SER A 315 12.17 14.45 -14.87
CA SER A 315 10.80 14.65 -14.39
C SER A 315 10.74 15.30 -13.01
N PHE A 316 11.34 14.70 -11.98
CA PHE A 316 11.01 15.07 -10.61
C PHE A 316 11.54 16.45 -10.21
N ALA A 317 12.80 16.71 -10.52
CA ALA A 317 13.46 17.97 -10.22
C ALA A 317 14.54 18.25 -11.26
N PRO A 318 14.19 18.51 -12.54
CA PRO A 318 15.16 18.72 -13.63
C PRO A 318 16.19 19.81 -13.33
N GLU A 319 17.40 19.70 -13.90
CA GLU A 319 18.49 20.66 -13.62
C GLU A 319 18.18 22.09 -14.08
N ASP A 320 17.35 22.24 -15.10
CA ASP A 320 16.86 23.53 -15.62
C ASP A 320 15.70 24.10 -14.81
N TRP A 321 15.18 23.36 -13.81
CA TRP A 321 14.17 23.88 -12.90
C TRP A 321 14.81 24.84 -11.88
N VAL A 322 14.51 26.13 -12.02
CA VAL A 322 14.90 27.16 -11.06
C VAL A 322 13.76 27.34 -10.05
N GLY A 323 14.03 27.01 -8.78
CA GLY A 323 13.12 27.35 -7.70
C GLY A 323 13.09 28.86 -7.52
N ASN A 324 11.96 29.50 -7.79
CA ASN A 324 11.77 30.91 -7.44
C ASN A 324 11.65 31.03 -5.91
N GLY A 325 12.75 31.38 -5.25
CA GLY A 325 12.74 31.74 -3.83
C GLY A 325 14.13 31.84 -3.25
N ASP A 326 14.62 33.08 -3.10
CA ASP A 326 15.76 33.43 -2.27
C ASP A 326 15.65 32.77 -0.89
N ASP A 327 16.67 31.99 -0.53
CA ASP A 327 16.93 31.44 0.81
C ASP A 327 17.39 32.54 1.80
N ASP A 328 16.70 33.69 1.82
CA ASP A 328 16.93 34.74 2.82
C ASP A 328 15.69 34.95 3.68
N LYS A 329 15.83 34.52 4.94
CA LYS A 329 15.06 34.88 6.14
C LYS A 329 13.88 35.83 5.90
N LYS A 330 12.71 35.28 5.61
CA LYS A 330 11.46 35.91 6.02
C LYS A 330 10.82 35.06 7.10
N ASP A 331 10.95 35.55 8.33
CA ASP A 331 10.18 35.09 9.48
C ASP A 331 8.70 35.12 9.11
N VAL A 332 8.09 33.94 8.93
CA VAL A 332 6.65 33.81 8.79
C VAL A 332 6.07 34.05 10.18
N LYS A 333 5.40 35.20 10.35
CA LYS A 333 4.62 35.48 11.57
C LYS A 333 3.47 34.49 11.68
N ASP A 334 3.36 33.87 12.86
CA ASP A 334 2.27 32.98 13.24
C ASP A 334 0.92 33.68 13.16
N GLY A 335 -0.05 33.01 12.53
CA GLY A 335 -1.47 33.39 12.55
C GLY A 335 -1.98 33.87 11.20
N ASP A 336 -2.24 32.93 10.28
CA ASP A 336 -3.51 32.83 9.54
C ASP A 336 -3.40 31.70 8.51
N CYS A 337 -4.07 30.58 8.81
CA CYS A 337 -4.10 29.39 7.96
C CYS A 337 -5.15 29.53 6.85
N GLU A 338 -5.08 30.57 6.03
CA GLU A 338 -5.91 30.68 4.82
C GLU A 338 -5.33 31.75 3.88
N GLY A 339 -4.56 31.32 2.87
CA GLY A 339 -4.02 32.25 1.88
C GLY A 339 -2.89 31.66 1.03
N ASN A 340 -3.26 31.02 -0.08
CA ASN A 340 -2.49 30.91 -1.32
C ASN A 340 -0.95 30.76 -1.16
N MET A 341 -0.48 29.61 -0.65
CA MET A 341 0.95 29.30 -0.65
C MET A 341 1.43 29.09 -2.09
N ASN A 342 2.40 29.89 -2.53
CA ASN A 342 3.03 29.84 -3.85
C ASN A 342 3.36 28.39 -4.26
N GLN A 343 2.59 27.80 -5.17
CA GLN A 343 2.92 26.52 -5.81
C GLN A 343 4.17 26.63 -6.69
N GLY A 344 4.53 27.83 -7.14
CA GLY A 344 5.66 28.08 -8.04
C GLY A 344 7.07 27.92 -7.45
N SER A 345 7.22 27.49 -6.20
CA SER A 345 8.53 27.25 -5.55
C SER A 345 8.88 25.77 -5.32
N LEU A 346 7.97 24.85 -5.65
CA LEU A 346 8.17 23.42 -5.44
C LEU A 346 8.64 22.71 -6.72
N PRO A 347 9.49 21.68 -6.60
CA PRO A 347 9.90 20.86 -7.75
C PRO A 347 8.70 20.29 -8.51
N PRO A 348 8.82 20.10 -9.84
CA PRO A 348 7.70 19.68 -10.67
C PRO A 348 7.02 18.39 -10.19
N VAL A 349 7.75 17.48 -9.54
CA VAL A 349 7.15 16.24 -8.96
C VAL A 349 5.96 16.49 -8.04
N PHE A 350 5.88 17.65 -7.40
CA PHE A 350 4.83 17.98 -6.44
C PHE A 350 3.59 18.62 -7.08
N ASP A 351 3.60 18.88 -8.40
CA ASP A 351 2.49 19.50 -9.13
C ASP A 351 1.32 18.53 -9.39
N SER A 352 1.56 17.22 -9.30
CA SER A 352 0.56 16.20 -9.58
C SER A 352 0.57 15.07 -8.57
N GLU A 353 -0.61 14.65 -8.11
CA GLU A 353 -0.77 13.46 -7.26
C GLU A 353 -0.16 12.21 -7.93
N ALA A 354 -0.25 12.10 -9.26
CA ALA A 354 0.33 10.98 -9.99
C ALA A 354 1.86 10.93 -9.83
N ALA A 355 2.54 12.07 -9.97
CA ALA A 355 3.99 12.16 -9.87
C ALA A 355 4.47 11.94 -8.42
N VAL A 356 3.74 12.49 -7.44
CA VAL A 356 3.97 12.28 -6.01
C VAL A 356 3.90 10.79 -5.64
N ARG A 357 2.92 10.04 -6.16
CA ARG A 357 2.83 8.59 -5.92
C ARG A 357 3.98 7.81 -6.56
N LEU A 358 4.48 8.28 -7.71
CA LEU A 358 5.68 7.70 -8.31
C LEU A 358 6.93 8.01 -7.49
N LEU A 359 7.04 9.21 -6.92
CA LEU A 359 8.12 9.60 -6.01
C LEU A 359 8.13 8.73 -4.74
N GLU A 360 6.96 8.40 -4.18
CA GLU A 360 6.85 7.46 -3.05
C GLU A 360 7.38 6.07 -3.40
N ALA A 361 7.08 5.57 -4.61
CA ALA A 361 7.66 4.32 -5.10
C ALA A 361 9.18 4.45 -5.34
N ALA A 362 9.64 5.58 -5.87
CA ALA A 362 11.06 5.86 -6.07
C ALA A 362 11.84 5.85 -4.75
N LEU A 363 11.31 6.50 -3.71
CA LEU A 363 11.88 6.48 -2.35
C LEU A 363 11.99 5.05 -1.81
N PHE A 364 10.94 4.23 -1.99
CA PHE A 364 10.94 2.83 -1.55
C PHE A 364 12.02 1.96 -2.21
N VAL A 365 12.28 2.17 -3.51
CA VAL A 365 13.24 1.35 -4.25
C VAL A 365 14.67 1.93 -4.22
N SER A 366 14.82 3.20 -3.84
CA SER A 366 16.11 3.89 -3.78
C SER A 366 17.02 3.37 -2.67
N LYS A 367 18.33 3.47 -2.88
CA LYS A 367 19.37 3.03 -1.93
C LYS A 367 20.52 4.03 -1.91
N LYS A 368 21.09 4.27 -0.72
CA LYS A 368 22.31 5.07 -0.51
C LYS A 368 22.26 6.38 -1.31
N LYS A 369 23.25 6.59 -2.20
CA LYS A 369 23.42 7.80 -3.02
C LYS A 369 22.15 8.26 -3.76
N THR A 370 21.34 7.36 -4.30
CA THR A 370 20.14 7.77 -5.05
C THR A 370 19.07 8.33 -4.13
N TYR A 371 18.91 7.76 -2.93
CA TYR A 371 18.02 8.32 -1.92
C TYR A 371 18.50 9.72 -1.51
N THR A 372 19.80 9.88 -1.24
CA THR A 372 20.42 11.17 -0.90
C THR A 372 20.16 12.22 -1.98
N GLN A 373 20.26 11.86 -3.27
CA GLN A 373 20.00 12.78 -4.39
C GLN A 373 18.53 13.19 -4.48
N ILE A 374 17.60 12.25 -4.27
CA ILE A 374 16.17 12.56 -4.22
C ILE A 374 15.87 13.48 -3.03
N TYR A 375 16.41 13.17 -1.84
CA TYR A 375 16.27 14.02 -0.66
C TYR A 375 16.79 15.44 -0.93
N ALA A 376 18.01 15.56 -1.45
CA ALA A 376 18.66 16.83 -1.70
C ALA A 376 17.93 17.74 -2.70
N ARG A 377 17.49 17.19 -3.84
CA ARG A 377 16.86 17.98 -4.91
C ARG A 377 15.38 18.26 -4.67
N CYS A 378 14.67 17.31 -4.05
CA CYS A 378 13.23 17.42 -3.91
C CYS A 378 12.80 18.02 -2.56
N PHE A 379 13.51 17.77 -1.47
CA PHE A 379 12.95 17.95 -0.11
C PHE A 379 13.68 18.92 0.80
N ILE A 380 15.01 19.06 0.69
CA ILE A 380 15.78 19.95 1.57
C ILE A 380 15.19 21.37 1.54
N ASN A 381 15.08 21.98 2.73
CA ASN A 381 14.52 23.31 2.97
C ASN A 381 13.01 23.46 2.67
N ARG A 382 12.32 22.34 2.39
CA ARG A 382 10.90 22.34 1.99
C ARG A 382 10.04 21.37 2.80
N LEU A 383 10.62 20.54 3.66
CA LEU A 383 9.89 19.56 4.47
C LEU A 383 8.77 20.19 5.29
N GLY A 384 8.98 21.36 5.88
CA GLY A 384 7.92 22.01 6.65
C GLY A 384 6.70 22.41 5.82
N GLN A 385 6.92 22.96 4.62
CA GLN A 385 5.85 23.30 3.68
C GLN A 385 5.14 22.03 3.22
N LEU A 386 5.89 21.04 2.73
CA LEU A 386 5.37 19.77 2.24
C LEU A 386 4.58 19.01 3.32
N ALA A 387 5.08 18.99 4.56
CA ALA A 387 4.45 18.31 5.70
C ALA A 387 3.13 18.96 6.12
N SER A 388 2.94 20.25 5.84
CA SER A 388 1.71 20.99 6.19
C SER A 388 0.63 20.85 5.12
N MET A 389 0.98 20.42 3.89
CA MET A 389 0.03 20.26 2.79
C MET A 389 -0.72 18.90 2.86
N PRO A 390 -2.06 18.88 2.74
CA PRO A 390 -2.88 17.65 2.88
C PRO A 390 -2.50 16.49 1.97
N MET A 391 -1.95 16.78 0.78
CA MET A 391 -1.52 15.75 -0.17
C MET A 391 -0.04 15.37 -0.06
N LEU A 392 0.84 16.33 0.25
CA LEU A 392 2.29 16.13 0.20
C LEU A 392 2.87 15.59 1.51
N ASN A 393 2.16 15.72 2.63
CA ASN A 393 2.60 15.18 3.92
C ASN A 393 2.84 13.65 3.88
N TYR A 394 2.11 12.91 3.04
CA TYR A 394 2.29 11.47 2.88
C TYR A 394 3.66 11.13 2.28
N THR A 395 4.11 11.93 1.33
CA THR A 395 5.44 11.75 0.74
C THR A 395 6.55 12.14 1.71
N VAL A 396 6.34 13.13 2.58
CA VAL A 396 7.26 13.40 3.71
C VAL A 396 7.33 12.19 4.65
N GLN A 397 6.19 11.56 4.97
CA GLN A 397 6.19 10.31 5.75
C GLN A 397 6.97 9.21 5.03
N ARG A 398 6.79 9.03 3.71
CA ARG A 398 7.53 8.03 2.92
C ARG A 398 9.02 8.32 2.81
N LEU A 399 9.43 9.57 2.75
CA LEU A 399 10.83 9.96 2.85
C LEU A 399 11.40 9.46 4.18
N ILE A 400 10.79 9.84 5.30
CA ILE A 400 11.25 9.49 6.66
C ILE A 400 11.21 7.97 6.90
N ASP A 401 10.16 7.28 6.43
CA ASP A 401 10.03 5.83 6.59
C ASP A 401 11.18 5.07 5.91
N ASN A 402 11.63 5.52 4.73
CA ASN A 402 12.71 4.90 3.96
C ASN A 402 14.11 5.48 4.28
N CYS A 403 14.24 6.33 5.29
CA CYS A 403 15.54 6.84 5.73
C CYS A 403 16.25 5.81 6.64
N ASP A 404 17.35 5.24 6.16
CA ASP A 404 18.16 4.26 6.90
C ASP A 404 19.44 4.85 7.50
N VAL A 405 19.81 6.08 7.13
CA VAL A 405 21.05 6.73 7.54
C VAL A 405 20.76 7.81 8.58
N LYS A 406 21.42 7.73 9.74
CA LYS A 406 21.23 8.67 10.83
C LYS A 406 21.57 10.10 10.41
N GLU A 407 22.68 10.28 9.70
CA GLU A 407 23.19 11.57 9.26
C GLU A 407 22.27 12.26 8.24
N GLU A 408 21.44 11.50 7.52
CA GLU A 408 20.39 12.04 6.64
C GLU A 408 19.13 12.39 7.43
N PHE A 409 18.80 11.61 8.47
CA PHE A 409 17.63 11.86 9.31
C PHE A 409 17.76 13.10 10.20
N GLU A 410 18.93 13.35 10.76
CA GLU A 410 19.14 14.48 11.68
C GLU A 410 18.73 15.83 11.07
N PRO A 411 19.17 16.24 9.87
CA PRO A 411 18.70 17.49 9.27
C PRO A 411 17.21 17.48 8.91
N MET A 412 16.63 16.33 8.52
CA MET A 412 15.17 16.22 8.31
C MET A 412 14.41 16.49 9.61
N PHE A 413 14.93 16.00 10.73
CA PHE A 413 14.35 16.20 12.04
C PHE A 413 14.38 17.67 12.45
N GLU A 414 15.54 18.34 12.31
CA GLU A 414 15.68 19.77 12.67
C GLU A 414 14.72 20.67 11.86
N GLU A 415 14.47 20.37 10.58
CA GLU A 415 13.54 21.17 9.77
C GLU A 415 12.06 21.05 10.20
N LEU A 416 11.72 19.97 10.92
CA LEU A 416 10.36 19.59 11.29
C LEU A 416 10.05 19.70 12.80
N SER A 417 11.06 19.64 13.67
CA SER A 417 10.88 19.57 15.14
C SER A 417 10.10 20.76 15.70
N ASP A 418 10.38 21.96 15.21
CA ASP A 418 9.72 23.18 15.69
C ASP A 418 8.32 23.35 15.05
N LYS A 419 7.98 22.53 14.06
CA LYS A 419 6.70 22.58 13.32
C LYS A 419 5.68 21.57 13.84
N LEU A 420 6.01 20.74 14.84
CA LEU A 420 5.10 19.70 15.35
C LEU A 420 3.75 20.27 15.83
N GLY A 421 3.74 21.46 16.43
CA GLY A 421 2.50 22.14 16.84
C GLY A 421 1.60 22.52 15.65
N ALA A 422 2.19 23.07 14.58
CA ALA A 422 1.47 23.41 13.36
C ALA A 422 0.93 22.15 12.64
N LEU A 423 1.74 21.09 12.58
CA LEU A 423 1.34 19.80 12.00
C LEU A 423 0.21 19.13 12.78
N LEU A 424 0.20 19.29 14.11
CA LEU A 424 -0.90 18.84 14.96
C LEU A 424 -2.17 19.64 14.67
N ALA A 425 -2.07 20.96 14.53
CA ALA A 425 -3.19 21.84 14.26
C ALA A 425 -3.84 21.59 12.89
N CYS A 426 -3.05 21.32 11.84
CA CYS A 426 -3.56 21.00 10.51
C CYS A 426 -3.94 19.51 10.33
N GLY A 427 -3.78 18.68 11.37
CA GLY A 427 -4.19 17.28 11.35
C GLY A 427 -3.22 16.30 10.68
N ASN A 428 -2.05 16.77 10.21
CA ASN A 428 -1.03 15.96 9.53
C ASN A 428 -0.17 15.14 10.51
N THR A 429 -0.83 14.53 11.48
CA THR A 429 -0.24 13.76 12.59
C THR A 429 0.52 12.51 12.15
N GLY A 430 0.35 12.06 10.91
CA GLY A 430 1.16 10.97 10.35
C GLY A 430 2.65 11.31 10.25
N VAL A 431 2.99 12.60 10.07
CA VAL A 431 4.39 13.07 10.06
C VAL A 431 5.03 12.88 11.44
N LEU A 432 4.31 13.17 12.53
CA LEU A 432 4.76 12.92 13.89
C LEU A 432 5.04 11.43 14.12
N VAL A 433 4.16 10.56 13.62
CA VAL A 433 4.36 9.09 13.68
C VAL A 433 5.63 8.68 12.93
N ALA A 434 5.85 9.20 11.73
CA ALA A 434 7.04 8.88 10.94
C ALA A 434 8.33 9.32 11.66
N LEU A 435 8.36 10.53 12.25
CA LEU A 435 9.47 11.01 13.07
C LEU A 435 9.71 10.13 14.30
N ALA A 436 8.66 9.76 15.04
CA ALA A 436 8.78 8.88 16.21
C ALA A 436 9.38 7.52 15.83
N LYS A 437 8.89 6.91 14.75
CA LYS A 437 9.38 5.64 14.23
C LYS A 437 10.84 5.74 13.77
N ALA A 438 11.23 6.81 13.09
CA ALA A 438 12.61 7.04 12.68
C ALA A 438 13.53 7.27 13.89
N CYS A 439 13.11 8.04 14.89
CA CYS A 439 13.85 8.22 16.15
C CYS A 439 14.10 6.88 16.86
N LEU A 440 13.10 5.98 16.85
CA LEU A 440 13.24 4.63 17.39
C LEU A 440 14.21 3.78 16.56
N ARG A 441 13.97 3.69 15.24
CA ARG A 441 14.73 2.86 14.30
C ARG A 441 16.21 3.24 14.25
N LEU A 442 16.50 4.54 14.15
CA LEU A 442 17.86 5.07 13.99
C LEU A 442 18.53 5.41 15.32
N LYS A 443 17.82 5.26 16.45
CA LYS A 443 18.30 5.61 17.80
C LYS A 443 18.88 7.03 17.85
N ALA A 444 18.22 7.97 17.19
CA ALA A 444 18.65 9.35 17.03
C ALA A 444 17.53 10.31 17.43
N LYS A 445 17.88 11.50 17.93
CA LYS A 445 16.95 12.60 18.25
C LYS A 445 15.80 12.26 19.22
N GLN A 446 15.81 11.10 19.89
CA GLN A 446 14.74 10.63 20.79
C GLN A 446 14.37 11.64 21.90
N ALA A 447 15.37 12.22 22.56
CA ALA A 447 15.14 13.21 23.62
C ALA A 447 14.59 14.54 23.05
N GLN A 448 15.08 14.97 21.89
CA GLN A 448 14.61 16.19 21.23
C GLN A 448 13.18 16.01 20.71
N TYR A 449 12.84 14.83 20.19
CA TYR A 449 11.47 14.48 19.79
C TYR A 449 10.49 14.59 20.96
N LEU A 450 10.88 14.06 22.13
CA LEU A 450 10.07 14.19 23.34
C LEU A 450 9.85 15.65 23.74
N ASN A 451 10.91 16.46 23.78
CA ASN A 451 10.79 17.87 24.14
C ASN A 451 9.93 18.66 23.13
N SER A 452 10.09 18.39 21.84
CA SER A 452 9.31 19.03 20.77
C SER A 452 7.83 18.63 20.86
N LEU A 453 7.55 17.36 21.17
CA LEU A 453 6.20 16.87 21.38
C LEU A 453 5.56 17.45 22.66
N GLU A 454 6.31 17.58 23.75
CA GLU A 454 5.85 18.27 24.98
C GLU A 454 5.48 19.72 24.69
N ALA A 455 6.29 20.43 23.91
CA ALA A 455 6.00 21.79 23.48
C ALA A 455 4.71 21.85 22.61
N ALA A 456 4.60 20.97 21.61
CA ALA A 456 3.42 20.89 20.75
C ALA A 456 2.12 20.53 21.51
N LEU A 457 2.22 19.67 22.52
CA LEU A 457 1.12 19.29 23.40
C LEU A 457 0.90 20.28 24.56
N LYS A 458 1.69 21.35 24.65
CA LYS A 458 1.64 22.36 25.72
C LYS A 458 1.73 21.77 27.13
N CYS A 459 2.57 20.76 27.32
CA CYS A 459 2.74 20.06 28.60
C CYS A 459 4.19 20.07 29.12
N THR A 460 4.92 21.16 28.87
CA THR A 460 6.31 21.33 29.32
C THR A 460 6.45 21.64 30.81
N THR A 461 5.41 22.16 31.47
CA THR A 461 5.46 22.52 32.89
C THR A 461 5.33 21.28 33.79
N PRO A 462 5.97 21.25 34.99
CA PRO A 462 5.89 20.10 35.89
C PRO A 462 4.45 19.68 36.24
N GLU A 463 3.52 20.64 36.34
CA GLU A 463 2.11 20.38 36.63
C GLU A 463 1.42 19.58 35.51
N HIS A 464 1.79 19.86 34.26
CA HIS A 464 1.19 19.24 33.07
C HIS A 464 1.93 17.99 32.58
N GLN A 465 3.22 17.83 32.92
CA GLN A 465 4.04 16.69 32.50
C GLN A 465 3.44 15.34 32.93
N LYS A 466 2.74 15.28 34.07
CA LYS A 466 2.04 14.06 34.51
C LYS A 466 0.94 13.60 33.54
N TYR A 467 0.41 14.50 32.71
CA TYR A 467 -0.62 14.20 31.70
C TYR A 467 -0.04 13.92 30.31
N PHE A 468 1.28 13.94 30.12
CA PHE A 468 1.94 13.74 28.83
C PHE A 468 1.37 12.55 28.05
N SER A 469 1.27 11.38 28.67
CA SER A 469 0.81 10.15 28.01
C SER A 469 -0.65 10.25 27.56
N VAL A 470 -1.52 10.92 28.34
CA VAL A 470 -2.93 11.13 27.95
C VAL A 470 -3.05 12.12 26.81
N LEU A 471 -2.30 13.22 26.86
CA LEU A 471 -2.28 14.22 25.79
C LEU A 471 -1.71 13.63 24.49
N CYS A 472 -0.68 12.80 24.59
CA CYS A 472 -0.12 12.05 23.47
C CYS A 472 -1.15 11.07 22.88
N LEU A 473 -1.86 10.30 23.72
CA LEU A 473 -2.91 9.37 23.27
C LEU A 473 -4.05 10.10 22.53
N ARG A 474 -4.40 11.31 22.95
CA ARG A 474 -5.42 12.14 22.30
C ARG A 474 -4.89 12.88 21.07
N LEU A 475 -3.58 13.14 21.01
CA LEU A 475 -2.95 14.09 20.09
C LEU A 475 -3.65 15.46 20.13
N LEU A 476 -3.89 15.96 21.33
CA LEU A 476 -4.46 17.27 21.58
C LEU A 476 -3.60 18.01 22.61
N PRO A 477 -3.33 19.30 22.41
CA PRO A 477 -2.63 20.09 23.42
C PRO A 477 -3.45 20.26 24.70
N ALA A 478 -2.77 20.52 25.82
CA ALA A 478 -3.36 20.58 27.16
C ALA A 478 -4.53 21.57 27.28
N ASP A 479 -4.47 22.71 26.59
CA ASP A 479 -5.54 23.73 26.58
C ASP A 479 -6.79 23.31 25.80
N ARG A 480 -6.76 22.18 25.08
CA ARG A 480 -7.90 21.60 24.36
C ARG A 480 -8.45 20.34 25.01
N VAL A 481 -7.98 19.99 26.20
CA VAL A 481 -8.42 18.79 26.92
C VAL A 481 -8.86 19.19 28.33
N ASP A 482 -10.08 18.82 28.71
CA ASP A 482 -10.50 18.92 30.10
C ASP A 482 -9.81 17.82 30.93
N LEU A 483 -8.78 18.21 31.67
CA LEU A 483 -7.97 17.31 32.50
C LEU A 483 -8.70 16.83 33.76
N THR A 484 -9.89 17.36 34.06
CA THR A 484 -10.69 16.98 35.24
C THR A 484 -11.69 15.84 34.97
N THR A 485 -11.95 15.53 33.70
CA THR A 485 -12.97 14.56 33.26
C THR A 485 -12.41 13.44 32.39
N LEU A 486 -11.11 13.12 32.56
CA LEU A 486 -10.39 12.13 31.77
C LEU A 486 -10.99 10.70 31.83
N ASP A 487 -11.73 10.40 32.88
CA ASP A 487 -12.46 9.16 33.15
C ASP A 487 -13.86 9.11 32.49
N LYS A 488 -14.41 10.27 32.09
CA LYS A 488 -15.77 10.40 31.54
C LYS A 488 -15.78 10.51 30.02
N GLU A 489 -14.87 11.29 29.46
CA GLU A 489 -14.73 11.46 28.02
C GLU A 489 -13.42 10.86 27.54
N TYR A 490 -13.48 9.73 26.81
CA TYR A 490 -12.29 9.01 26.41
C TYR A 490 -12.20 8.80 24.89
N PHE A 491 -11.08 9.22 24.31
CA PHE A 491 -10.75 8.99 22.91
C PHE A 491 -9.25 8.72 22.76
N ILE A 492 -8.91 7.61 22.11
CA ILE A 492 -7.54 7.35 21.66
C ILE A 492 -7.43 7.58 20.17
N ASN A 493 -6.50 8.47 19.80
CA ASN A 493 -6.03 8.63 18.46
C ASN A 493 -5.06 7.48 18.10
N VAL A 494 -5.24 6.85 16.93
CA VAL A 494 -4.35 5.76 16.46
C VAL A 494 -2.90 6.25 16.38
N HIS A 495 -2.65 7.43 15.84
CA HIS A 495 -1.30 8.00 15.73
C HIS A 495 -0.72 8.29 17.11
N GLY A 496 -1.54 8.79 18.05
CA GLY A 496 -1.14 9.04 19.43
C GLY A 496 -0.69 7.77 20.16
N SER A 497 -1.44 6.69 19.99
CA SER A 497 -1.07 5.37 20.50
C SER A 497 0.25 4.87 19.90
N VAL A 498 0.42 4.93 18.58
CA VAL A 498 1.66 4.48 17.92
C VAL A 498 2.87 5.32 18.35
N ILE A 499 2.72 6.64 18.48
CA ILE A 499 3.78 7.52 18.99
C ILE A 499 4.18 7.11 20.41
N LEU A 500 3.20 6.90 21.29
CA LEU A 500 3.48 6.51 22.68
C LEU A 500 4.14 5.13 22.77
N GLN A 501 3.74 4.18 21.93
CA GLN A 501 4.42 2.88 21.80
C GLN A 501 5.90 3.07 21.43
N CYS A 502 6.18 3.88 20.41
CA CYS A 502 7.57 4.17 20.01
C CYS A 502 8.38 4.80 21.15
N ILE A 503 7.79 5.74 21.88
CA ILE A 503 8.44 6.41 23.01
C ILE A 503 8.77 5.44 24.15
N LEU A 504 7.87 4.49 24.44
CA LEU A 504 8.11 3.48 25.48
C LEU A 504 9.28 2.54 25.14
N ASP A 505 9.58 2.39 23.84
CA ASP A 505 10.74 1.64 23.34
C ASP A 505 12.00 2.51 23.13
N PHE A 506 11.95 3.83 23.37
CA PHE A 506 13.14 4.68 23.37
C PHE A 506 14.13 4.25 24.46
N GLN A 507 15.40 4.65 24.32
CA GLN A 507 16.45 4.31 25.29
C GLN A 507 16.21 4.94 26.68
N ARG A 508 15.41 6.01 26.75
CA ARG A 508 15.07 6.72 27.99
C ARG A 508 13.56 7.00 28.07
N PRO A 509 12.71 5.99 28.34
CA PRO A 509 11.25 6.12 28.30
C PRO A 509 10.64 6.67 29.61
N ALA A 510 11.47 7.01 30.60
CA ALA A 510 11.07 7.29 31.98
C ALA A 510 9.93 8.33 32.10
N LYS A 511 9.94 9.38 31.28
CA LYS A 511 8.87 10.40 31.29
C LYS A 511 7.50 9.81 30.94
N ALA A 512 7.40 9.07 29.83
CA ALA A 512 6.15 8.44 29.40
C ALA A 512 5.68 7.35 30.37
N VAL A 513 6.62 6.56 30.90
CA VAL A 513 6.36 5.54 31.93
C VAL A 513 5.79 6.19 33.19
N ASN A 514 6.42 7.24 33.70
CA ASN A 514 5.96 7.92 34.91
C ASN A 514 4.59 8.58 34.68
N SER A 515 4.37 9.27 33.55
CA SER A 515 3.08 9.86 33.23
C SER A 515 1.95 8.83 33.14
N LEU A 516 2.20 7.63 32.59
CA LEU A 516 1.21 6.54 32.63
C LEU A 516 0.94 6.07 34.06
N LEU A 517 1.98 5.92 34.88
CA LEU A 517 1.86 5.45 36.26
C LEU A 517 1.29 6.48 37.25
N GLU A 518 1.09 7.73 36.81
CA GLU A 518 0.34 8.75 37.56
C GLU A 518 -1.18 8.60 37.40
N LEU A 519 -1.65 7.99 36.30
CA LEU A 519 -3.07 7.78 36.04
C LEU A 519 -3.72 6.87 37.08
N THR A 520 -4.97 7.16 37.44
CA THR A 520 -5.74 6.30 38.35
C THR A 520 -5.97 4.92 37.73
N THR A 521 -6.31 3.94 38.57
CA THR A 521 -6.59 2.58 38.08
C THR A 521 -7.70 2.57 37.03
N ASP A 522 -8.78 3.33 37.24
CA ASP A 522 -9.89 3.42 36.29
C ASP A 522 -9.44 4.02 34.94
N GLN A 523 -8.64 5.09 34.98
CA GLN A 523 -8.09 5.71 33.78
C GLN A 523 -7.17 4.75 33.01
N LEU A 524 -6.33 3.98 33.71
CA LEU A 524 -5.49 2.96 33.09
C LEU A 524 -6.31 1.85 32.44
N MET A 525 -7.38 1.40 33.09
CA MET A 525 -8.27 0.38 32.54
C MET A 525 -8.97 0.86 31.28
N ILE A 526 -9.45 2.11 31.27
CA ILE A 526 -10.04 2.72 30.07
C ILE A 526 -9.02 2.71 28.90
N VAL A 527 -7.74 3.02 29.18
CA VAL A 527 -6.69 2.99 28.15
C VAL A 527 -6.40 1.58 27.67
N PHE A 528 -6.15 0.64 28.58
CA PHE A 528 -5.67 -0.68 28.20
C PHE A 528 -6.76 -1.60 27.66
N CYS A 529 -8.04 -1.29 27.90
CA CYS A 529 -9.17 -1.99 27.30
C CYS A 529 -9.59 -1.42 25.94
N ASP A 530 -9.11 -0.24 25.53
CA ASP A 530 -9.35 0.28 24.17
C ASP A 530 -8.51 -0.50 23.14
N ALA A 531 -9.10 -0.79 21.98
CA ALA A 531 -8.46 -1.55 20.91
C ALA A 531 -7.14 -0.93 20.38
N LYS A 532 -6.92 0.37 20.57
CA LYS A 532 -5.68 1.06 20.21
C LYS A 532 -4.75 1.21 21.42
N GLY A 533 -5.32 1.37 22.62
CA GLY A 533 -4.58 1.61 23.85
C GLY A 533 -3.98 0.35 24.46
N CYS A 534 -4.56 -0.82 24.20
CA CYS A 534 -4.00 -2.11 24.61
C CYS A 534 -2.55 -2.31 24.10
N HIS A 535 -2.23 -1.79 22.92
CA HIS A 535 -0.87 -1.84 22.37
C HIS A 535 0.13 -0.96 23.14
N VAL A 536 -0.33 0.08 23.83
CA VAL A 536 0.51 0.86 24.76
C VAL A 536 0.82 0.03 26.01
N ALA A 537 -0.14 -0.78 26.49
CA ALA A 537 0.08 -1.72 27.58
C ALA A 537 1.15 -2.76 27.19
N ASP A 538 1.04 -3.32 25.99
CA ASP A 538 2.05 -4.22 25.42
C ASP A 538 3.43 -3.59 25.41
N ALA A 539 3.56 -2.37 24.89
CA ALA A 539 4.84 -1.65 24.83
C ALA A 539 5.39 -1.35 26.24
N LEU A 540 4.55 -0.97 27.20
CA LEU A 540 4.97 -0.72 28.58
C LEU A 540 5.50 -2.02 29.26
N CYS A 541 4.84 -3.15 29.03
CA CYS A 541 5.20 -4.43 29.63
C CYS A 541 6.42 -5.09 28.97
N LYS A 542 6.54 -4.98 27.64
CA LYS A 542 7.60 -5.64 26.84
C LYS A 542 8.81 -4.74 26.59
N GLY A 543 8.65 -3.42 26.69
CA GLY A 543 9.65 -2.44 26.25
C GLY A 543 10.99 -2.60 26.97
N GLN A 544 12.06 -2.76 26.20
CA GLN A 544 13.39 -3.16 26.69
C GLN A 544 13.94 -2.21 27.77
N TYR A 545 13.65 -0.92 27.66
CA TYR A 545 14.17 0.12 28.55
C TYR A 545 13.20 0.51 29.67
N VAL A 546 12.05 -0.16 29.76
CA VAL A 546 11.11 0.01 30.89
C VAL A 546 11.61 -0.80 32.08
N GLY A 547 11.91 -0.11 33.20
CA GLY A 547 12.46 -0.74 34.39
C GLY A 547 11.47 -1.68 35.10
N VAL A 548 12.00 -2.76 35.70
CA VAL A 548 11.21 -3.78 36.42
C VAL A 548 10.29 -3.17 37.47
N LYS A 549 10.78 -2.23 38.28
CA LYS A 549 9.98 -1.53 39.30
C LYS A 549 8.75 -0.81 38.74
N ALA A 550 8.85 -0.26 37.53
CA ALA A 550 7.72 0.40 36.88
C ALA A 550 6.65 -0.63 36.47
N ARG A 551 7.08 -1.80 35.99
CA ARG A 551 6.19 -2.93 35.67
C ARG A 551 5.54 -3.50 36.93
N ASP A 552 6.29 -3.63 38.02
CA ASP A 552 5.74 -4.08 39.32
C ASP A 552 4.68 -3.09 39.84
N LYS A 553 4.95 -1.78 39.74
CA LYS A 553 3.98 -0.73 40.12
C LYS A 553 2.72 -0.79 39.25
N LEU A 554 2.87 -1.04 37.94
CA LEU A 554 1.75 -1.25 37.03
C LEU A 554 0.89 -2.46 37.47
N ILE A 555 1.53 -3.61 37.69
CA ILE A 555 0.85 -4.84 38.13
C ILE A 555 0.11 -4.57 39.45
N TRP A 556 0.74 -3.90 40.41
CA TRP A 556 0.12 -3.61 41.70
C TRP A 556 -1.12 -2.71 41.56
N ARG A 557 -1.08 -1.69 40.69
CA ARG A 557 -2.25 -0.85 40.41
C ARG A 557 -3.41 -1.64 39.76
N LEU A 558 -3.09 -2.57 38.88
CA LEU A 558 -4.09 -3.38 38.16
C LEU A 558 -4.60 -4.58 38.98
N LYS A 559 -3.87 -5.06 39.99
CA LYS A 559 -4.30 -6.15 40.89
C LYS A 559 -5.62 -5.85 41.59
N VAL A 560 -5.94 -4.58 41.85
CA VAL A 560 -7.21 -4.16 42.46
C VAL A 560 -8.40 -4.46 41.55
N CYS A 561 -8.20 -4.61 40.23
CA CYS A 561 -9.25 -4.94 39.26
C CYS A 561 -9.38 -6.42 38.93
N ALA A 562 -8.42 -7.27 39.34
CA ALA A 562 -8.40 -8.70 39.01
C ALA A 562 -9.22 -9.59 39.98
N VAL A 563 -10.04 -8.98 40.84
CA VAL A 563 -11.03 -9.69 41.66
C VAL A 563 -12.36 -9.68 40.91
N PHE A 564 -12.51 -10.59 39.95
CA PHE A 564 -13.80 -11.06 39.43
C PHE A 564 -13.68 -12.51 38.99
#